data_AF-A0A2E3N105-F1
#
_entry.id   AF-A0A2E3N105-F1
#
_cell.length_a   1.000
_cell.length_b   1.000
_cell.length_c   1.000
_cell.angle_alpha   90.00
_cell.angle_beta   90.00
_cell.angle_gamma   90.00
#
_symmetry.space_group_name_H-M   'P 1'
#
loop_
_entity.id
_entity.type
_entity.pdbx_description
1 polymer ?
#
loop_
_entity_poly.entity_id
_entity_poly.type
_entity_poly.pdbx_seq_one_letter_code
_entity_poly.pdbx_strand_id
1 'polypeptide(L)'
;MGYTGNYNFFFYVDGKSKKMTPSIPVPSSPYSKLEVSFEKIKTEEYRDILIDYRIRNSKFRRYFSVSNKIPLETFQTMIYDGLGTENSIAFHIKYEPGSYSTSKDILIYKAKMKNFTIKKPNDIYFINPEIIPTKELERLWFFNPSKNKYFTMK
;
A
#
# COMPACT_ATOMS: atom_id res chain seq x y z
N MET A 1 -0.40 27.45 -15.22
CA MET A 1 0.98 27.16 -14.77
C MET A 1 0.92 26.35 -13.48
N GLY A 2 1.60 25.21 -13.45
CA GLY A 2 1.70 24.37 -12.25
C GLY A 2 2.19 22.97 -12.60
N TYR A 3 3.48 22.82 -12.86
CA TYR A 3 4.14 21.51 -12.95
C TYR A 3 4.25 20.92 -11.54
N THR A 4 3.14 20.50 -10.94
CA THR A 4 3.18 19.69 -9.73
C THR A 4 3.52 18.26 -10.14
N GLY A 5 4.67 17.75 -9.67
CA GLY A 5 5.14 16.42 -10.03
C GLY A 5 4.12 15.33 -9.67
N ASN A 6 3.93 14.37 -10.57
CA ASN A 6 3.00 13.24 -10.39
C ASN A 6 3.52 12.17 -9.41
N TYR A 7 4.61 12.46 -8.70
CA TYR A 7 5.33 11.51 -7.88
C TYR A 7 5.81 12.18 -6.59
N ASN A 8 5.70 11.45 -5.49
CA ASN A 8 6.54 11.64 -4.33
C ASN A 8 7.67 10.60 -4.37
N PHE A 9 8.70 10.81 -3.57
CA PHE A 9 9.86 9.94 -3.53
C PHE A 9 10.14 9.50 -2.10
N PHE A 10 10.63 8.29 -1.93
CA PHE A 10 11.22 7.86 -0.67
C PHE A 10 12.64 7.35 -0.89
N PHE A 11 13.42 7.37 0.19
CA PHE A 11 14.79 6.89 0.23
C PHE A 11 14.89 5.82 1.31
N TYR A 12 15.69 4.79 1.05
CA TYR A 12 16.03 3.79 2.05
C TYR A 12 17.49 3.95 2.46
N VAL A 13 17.74 3.97 3.77
CA VAL A 13 19.08 4.06 4.34
C VAL A 13 19.37 2.77 5.12
N ASP A 14 20.41 2.05 4.71
CA ASP A 14 20.88 0.87 5.43
C ASP A 14 21.57 1.29 6.72
N GLY A 15 21.00 0.94 7.88
CA GLY A 15 21.51 1.37 9.18
C GLY A 15 22.95 0.94 9.48
N LYS A 16 23.40 -0.19 8.91
CA LYS A 16 24.77 -0.71 9.12
C LYS A 16 25.80 0.01 8.26
N SER A 17 25.57 0.12 6.95
CA SER A 17 26.54 0.73 6.02
C SER A 17 26.36 2.23 5.84
N LYS A 18 25.27 2.81 6.34
CA LYS A 18 24.84 4.21 6.11
C LYS A 18 24.69 4.58 4.63
N LYS A 19 24.65 3.58 3.74
CA LYS A 19 24.43 3.79 2.32
C LYS A 19 22.94 4.06 2.08
N MET A 20 22.68 5.06 1.26
CA MET A 20 21.34 5.44 0.83
C MET A 20 21.07 4.92 -0.58
N THR A 21 19.86 4.46 -0.84
CA THR A 21 19.41 4.13 -2.19
C THR A 21 19.22 5.40 -3.02
N PRO A 22 19.21 5.30 -4.36
CA PRO A 22 18.59 6.33 -5.19
C PRO A 22 17.14 6.60 -4.77
N SER A 23 16.59 7.75 -5.18
CA SER A 23 15.19 8.09 -4.95
C SER A 23 14.28 7.06 -5.61
N ILE A 24 13.33 6.50 -4.85
CA ILE A 24 12.35 5.55 -5.38
C ILE A 24 11.04 6.31 -5.62
N PRO A 25 10.57 6.42 -6.89
CA PRO A 25 9.36 7.15 -7.21
C PRO A 25 8.10 6.38 -6.81
N VAL A 26 7.14 7.07 -6.20
CA VAL A 26 5.81 6.57 -5.88
C VAL A 26 4.78 7.52 -6.51
N PRO A 27 3.91 7.03 -7.40
CA PRO A 27 2.92 7.88 -8.04
C PRO A 27 1.98 8.42 -6.97
N SER A 28 1.81 9.74 -6.91
CA SER A 28 0.97 10.32 -5.87
C SER A 28 0.54 11.73 -6.23
N SER A 29 -0.61 12.12 -5.69
CA SER A 29 -1.11 13.47 -5.77
C SER A 29 -0.16 14.40 -5.00
N PRO A 30 0.15 15.58 -5.55
CA PRO A 30 1.15 16.49 -4.97
C PRO A 30 0.74 17.01 -3.58
N TYR A 31 -0.57 17.03 -3.30
CA TYR A 31 -1.11 17.53 -2.03
C TYR A 31 -1.13 16.50 -0.91
N SER A 32 -0.82 15.23 -1.19
CA SER A 32 -0.89 14.16 -0.20
C SER A 32 0.49 13.58 0.10
N LYS A 33 0.80 13.42 1.39
CA LYS A 33 2.06 12.83 1.85
C LYS A 33 2.00 11.31 1.72
N LEU A 34 3.15 10.70 1.48
CA LEU A 34 3.30 9.24 1.62
C LEU A 34 3.18 8.87 3.10
N GLU A 35 2.41 7.83 3.40
CA GLU A 35 2.37 7.22 4.73
C GLU A 35 3.22 5.96 4.72
N VAL A 36 4.23 5.90 5.59
CA VAL A 36 5.17 4.78 5.66
C VAL A 36 4.88 3.95 6.90
N SER A 37 4.76 2.64 6.73
CA SER A 37 4.63 1.68 7.83
C SER A 37 5.49 0.44 7.57
N PHE A 38 5.62 -0.43 8.57
CA PHE A 38 6.49 -1.61 8.51
C PHE A 38 5.77 -2.83 9.07
N GLU A 39 5.79 -3.92 8.32
CA GLU A 39 5.05 -5.13 8.67
C GLU A 39 5.89 -6.39 8.41
N LYS A 40 5.71 -7.43 9.21
CA LYS A 40 6.40 -8.71 9.00
C LYS A 40 5.59 -9.58 8.05
N ILE A 41 5.83 -9.47 6.75
CA ILE A 41 5.03 -10.16 5.73
C ILE A 41 5.84 -11.28 5.11
N LYS A 42 7.04 -10.98 4.61
CA LYS A 42 7.87 -11.97 3.92
C LYS A 42 8.48 -12.98 4.88
N THR A 43 8.90 -12.52 6.05
CA THR A 43 9.61 -13.29 7.09
C THR A 43 9.28 -12.73 8.47
N GLU A 44 9.54 -13.47 9.54
CA GLU A 44 9.34 -12.97 10.91
C GLU A 44 10.55 -12.17 11.44
N GLU A 45 11.72 -12.33 10.81
CA GLU A 45 12.98 -11.69 11.18
C GLU A 45 13.10 -10.27 10.65
N TYR A 46 12.56 -10.01 9.46
CA TYR A 46 12.63 -8.72 8.78
C TYR A 46 11.25 -8.11 8.57
N ARG A 47 11.19 -6.77 8.57
CA ARG A 47 9.99 -6.03 8.22
C ARG A 47 10.06 -5.53 6.78
N ASP A 48 8.97 -5.73 6.06
CA ASP A 48 8.72 -5.14 4.75
C ASP A 48 8.26 -3.68 4.93
N ILE A 49 8.61 -2.83 3.96
CA ILE A 49 8.23 -1.42 3.93
C ILE A 49 6.89 -1.32 3.20
N LEU A 50 5.91 -0.71 3.86
CA LEU A 50 4.60 -0.43 3.28
C LEU A 50 4.51 1.07 3.04
N ILE A 51 4.11 1.45 1.84
CA ILE A 51 3.89 2.84 1.47
C ILE A 51 2.47 3.01 0.98
N ASP A 52 1.69 3.76 1.74
CA ASP A 52 0.38 4.20 1.31
C ASP A 52 0.47 5.57 0.64
N TYR A 53 -0.23 5.71 -0.48
CA TYR A 53 -0.23 6.92 -1.27
C TYR A 53 -1.60 7.21 -1.86
N ARG A 54 -1.83 8.48 -2.21
CA ARG A 54 -3.10 8.95 -2.79
C ARG A 54 -2.96 9.32 -4.24
N ILE A 55 -3.91 8.91 -5.06
CA ILE A 55 -4.11 9.48 -6.40
C ILE A 55 -5.56 9.99 -6.41
N ARG A 56 -5.74 11.31 -6.49
CA ARG A 56 -7.05 11.97 -6.37
C ARG A 56 -7.81 11.49 -5.13
N ASN A 57 -8.95 10.84 -5.32
CA ASN A 57 -9.85 10.32 -4.29
C ASN A 57 -9.65 8.82 -4.01
N SER A 58 -8.54 8.22 -4.47
CA SER A 58 -8.18 6.83 -4.21
C SER A 58 -6.95 6.73 -3.31
N LYS A 59 -6.85 5.63 -2.55
CA LYS A 59 -5.68 5.28 -1.73
C LYS A 59 -5.19 3.88 -2.11
N PHE A 60 -3.87 3.76 -2.27
CA PHE A 60 -3.19 2.51 -2.60
C PHE A 60 -2.10 2.22 -1.59
N ARG A 61 -1.69 0.95 -1.51
CA ARG A 61 -0.56 0.46 -0.74
C ARG A 61 0.41 -0.27 -1.65
N ARG A 62 1.69 0.09 -1.57
CA ARG A 62 2.81 -0.68 -2.13
C ARG A 62 3.59 -1.37 -1.04
N TYR A 63 4.10 -2.55 -1.38
CA TYR A 63 4.91 -3.39 -0.52
C TYR A 63 6.29 -3.51 -1.10
N PHE A 64 7.31 -3.21 -0.29
CA PHE A 64 8.70 -3.35 -0.66
C PHE A 64 9.41 -4.30 0.31
N SER A 65 9.95 -5.39 -0.24
CA SER A 65 10.86 -6.25 0.50
C SER A 65 12.28 -5.81 0.23
N VAL A 66 13.11 -5.72 1.28
CA VAL A 66 14.53 -5.38 1.11
C VAL A 66 15.30 -6.64 0.74
N SER A 67 15.94 -6.64 -0.43
CA SER A 67 16.84 -7.70 -0.87
C SER A 67 18.17 -7.08 -1.29
N ASN A 68 19.29 -7.63 -0.81
CA ASN A 68 20.63 -7.07 -1.06
C ASN A 68 20.72 -5.55 -0.78
N LYS A 69 20.05 -5.10 0.30
CA LYS A 69 19.98 -3.68 0.73
C LYS A 69 19.23 -2.74 -0.23
N ILE A 70 18.50 -3.29 -1.19
CA ILE A 70 17.67 -2.55 -2.14
C ILE A 70 16.20 -2.92 -1.88
N PRO A 71 15.32 -1.95 -1.61
CA PRO A 71 13.88 -2.19 -1.59
C PRO A 71 13.38 -2.55 -2.98
N LEU A 72 12.73 -3.70 -3.10
CA LEU A 72 12.11 -4.19 -4.33
C LEU A 72 10.60 -4.28 -4.13
N GLU A 73 9.82 -3.71 -5.04
CA GLU A 73 8.36 -3.79 -5.00
C GLU A 73 7.91 -5.23 -5.26
N THR A 74 7.20 -5.82 -4.31
CA THR A 74 6.71 -7.21 -4.37
C THR A 74 5.21 -7.28 -4.63
N PHE A 75 4.46 -6.25 -4.23
CA PHE A 75 3.02 -6.19 -4.37
C PHE A 75 2.48 -4.76 -4.32
N GLN A 76 1.30 -4.56 -4.91
CA GLN A 76 0.52 -3.34 -4.79
C GLN A 76 -0.96 -3.70 -4.71
N THR A 77 -1.70 -2.99 -3.87
CA THR A 77 -3.17 -3.10 -3.83
C THR A 77 -3.83 -1.75 -3.58
N MET A 78 -5.11 -1.67 -3.91
CA MET A 78 -5.98 -0.55 -3.57
C MET A 78 -6.53 -0.74 -2.15
N ILE A 79 -6.56 0.34 -1.37
CA ILE A 79 -7.26 0.40 -0.07
C ILE A 79 -8.67 0.93 -0.30
N TYR A 80 -8.83 1.95 -1.13
CA TYR A 80 -10.15 2.43 -1.57
C TYR A 80 -10.06 3.30 -2.81
N ASP A 81 -11.22 3.52 -3.43
CA ASP A 81 -11.41 4.44 -4.54
C ASP A 81 -12.76 5.17 -4.41
N GLY A 82 -12.87 6.31 -5.08
CA GLY A 82 -14.12 7.06 -5.14
C GLY A 82 -14.46 7.79 -3.84
N LEU A 83 -13.48 8.18 -3.00
CA LEU A 83 -13.76 8.93 -1.76
C LEU A 83 -14.60 10.17 -2.06
N GLY A 84 -15.76 10.27 -1.40
CA GLY A 84 -16.72 11.37 -1.62
C GLY A 84 -17.67 11.21 -2.79
N THR A 85 -17.71 10.04 -3.43
CA THR A 85 -18.62 9.75 -4.54
C THR A 85 -19.59 8.63 -4.16
N GLU A 86 -20.71 8.51 -4.88
CA GLU A 86 -21.70 7.45 -4.66
C GLU A 86 -21.14 6.05 -4.95
N ASN A 87 -20.19 5.95 -5.89
CA ASN A 87 -19.57 4.69 -6.33
C ASN A 87 -18.30 4.34 -5.54
N SER A 88 -18.21 4.79 -4.28
CA SER A 88 -17.03 4.58 -3.47
C SER A 88 -16.86 3.11 -3.06
N ILE A 89 -15.65 2.57 -3.18
CA ILE A 89 -15.31 1.20 -2.80
C ILE A 89 -14.16 1.20 -1.82
N ALA A 90 -14.12 0.23 -0.91
CA ALA A 90 -13.01 0.06 0.03
C ALA A 90 -12.69 -1.40 0.27
N PHE A 91 -11.45 -1.62 0.70
CA PHE A 91 -10.88 -2.91 0.98
C PHE A 91 -10.15 -2.91 2.32
N HIS A 92 -10.35 -3.97 3.08
CA HIS A 92 -9.59 -4.25 4.28
C HIS A 92 -8.55 -5.33 3.97
N ILE A 93 -7.29 -5.03 4.27
CA ILE A 93 -6.17 -5.91 3.99
C ILE A 93 -5.80 -6.64 5.27
N LYS A 94 -5.76 -7.96 5.21
CA LYS A 94 -5.35 -8.84 6.31
C LYS A 94 -4.17 -9.71 5.87
N TYR A 95 -3.29 -10.02 6.82
CA TYR A 95 -2.16 -10.92 6.62
C TYR A 95 -2.39 -12.20 7.40
N GLU A 96 -2.29 -13.34 6.74
CA GLU A 96 -2.47 -14.68 7.33
C GLU A 96 -1.23 -15.54 7.06
N PRO A 97 -1.03 -16.65 7.80
CA PRO A 97 0.00 -17.62 7.48
C PRO A 97 -0.04 -18.01 5.99
N GLY A 98 1.14 -18.10 5.37
CA GLY A 98 1.26 -18.34 3.94
C GLY A 98 0.84 -19.74 3.53
N SER A 99 0.12 -19.86 2.41
CA SER A 99 -0.33 -21.16 1.89
C SER A 99 0.79 -22.00 1.28
N TYR A 100 1.78 -21.35 0.65
CA TYR A 100 2.83 -22.01 -0.15
C TYR A 100 4.26 -21.62 0.23
N SER A 101 4.41 -20.74 1.22
CA SER A 101 5.71 -20.26 1.68
C SER A 101 5.63 -19.74 3.10
N THR A 102 6.78 -19.41 3.70
CA THR A 102 6.84 -18.73 4.99
C THR A 102 6.33 -17.29 4.94
N SER A 103 6.24 -16.70 3.74
CA SER A 103 5.67 -15.37 3.54
C SER A 103 4.16 -15.41 3.67
N LYS A 104 3.61 -14.48 4.45
CA LYS A 104 2.17 -14.36 4.72
C LYS A 104 1.38 -14.17 3.45
N ASP A 105 0.21 -14.78 3.39
CA ASP A 105 -0.79 -14.50 2.37
C ASP A 105 -1.46 -13.16 2.65
N ILE A 106 -1.81 -12.44 1.59
CA ILE A 106 -2.48 -11.15 1.67
C ILE A 106 -3.94 -11.35 1.24
N LEU A 107 -4.84 -11.25 2.22
CA LEU A 107 -6.27 -11.38 2.02
C LEU A 107 -6.89 -9.99 1.92
N ILE A 108 -7.68 -9.77 0.87
CA ILE A 108 -8.36 -8.52 0.60
C ILE A 108 -9.85 -8.77 0.77
N TYR A 109 -10.43 -8.19 1.81
CA TYR A 109 -11.86 -8.22 2.07
C TYR A 109 -12.52 -6.94 1.57
N LYS A 110 -13.76 -7.02 1.10
CA LYS A 110 -14.56 -5.80 0.89
C LYS A 110 -14.76 -5.08 2.22
N ALA A 111 -14.80 -3.76 2.17
CA ALA A 111 -14.98 -2.91 3.32
C ALA A 111 -15.92 -1.73 3.00
N LYS A 112 -16.43 -1.10 4.06
CA LYS A 112 -17.19 0.15 3.98
C LYS A 112 -16.33 1.30 4.50
N MET A 113 -16.43 2.46 3.87
CA MET A 113 -15.84 3.70 4.39
C MET A 113 -16.85 4.40 5.30
N LYS A 114 -16.37 4.88 6.45
CA LYS A 114 -17.14 5.74 7.36
C LYS A 114 -16.33 6.95 7.80
N ASN A 115 -17.00 7.86 8.49
CA ASN A 115 -16.40 8.98 9.21
C ASN A 115 -15.59 9.93 8.31
N PHE A 116 -16.16 10.31 7.17
CA PHE A 116 -15.61 11.36 6.32
C PHE A 116 -16.69 12.39 5.95
N THR A 117 -16.28 13.66 5.89
CA THR A 117 -17.11 14.75 5.38
C THR A 117 -16.22 15.64 4.54
N ILE A 118 -16.59 15.81 3.27
CA ILE A 118 -15.85 16.63 2.32
C ILE A 118 -16.61 17.96 2.23
N LYS A 119 -16.00 19.03 2.72
CA LYS A 119 -16.58 20.38 2.66
C LYS A 119 -16.04 21.15 1.47
N LYS A 120 -14.78 20.90 1.11
CA LYS A 120 -14.08 21.49 -0.03
C LYS A 120 -13.45 20.41 -0.89
N PRO A 121 -13.31 20.61 -2.21
CA PRO A 121 -12.70 19.61 -3.10
C PRO A 121 -11.32 19.13 -2.67
N ASN A 122 -10.49 19.99 -2.06
CA ASN A 122 -9.14 19.63 -1.62
C ASN A 122 -9.11 18.79 -0.34
N ASP A 123 -10.21 18.68 0.40
CA ASP A 123 -10.24 17.90 1.64
C ASP A 123 -9.95 16.41 1.39
N ILE A 124 -10.23 15.91 0.17
CA ILE A 124 -9.98 14.53 -0.24
C ILE A 124 -8.53 14.07 -0.02
N TYR A 125 -7.57 15.01 -0.06
CA TYR A 125 -6.14 14.73 0.11
C TYR A 125 -5.70 14.63 1.57
N PHE A 126 -6.54 15.11 2.51
CA PHE A 126 -6.22 15.23 3.94
C PHE A 126 -7.11 14.34 4.82
N ILE A 127 -8.25 13.88 4.30
CA ILE A 127 -9.17 12.99 5.02
C ILE A 127 -8.71 11.54 4.91
N ASN A 128 -8.54 10.87 6.05
CA ASN A 128 -8.36 9.42 6.14
C ASN A 128 -9.67 8.78 6.67
N PRO A 129 -10.50 8.18 5.79
CA PRO A 129 -11.73 7.53 6.22
C PRO A 129 -11.44 6.28 7.06
N GLU A 130 -12.37 5.95 7.94
CA GLU A 130 -12.33 4.68 8.66
C GLU A 130 -12.77 3.54 7.73
N ILE A 131 -11.96 2.49 7.65
CA ILE A 131 -12.23 1.31 6.81
C ILE A 131 -12.77 0.18 7.69
N ILE A 132 -14.05 -0.12 7.54
CA ILE A 132 -14.74 -1.15 8.32
C ILE A 132 -14.83 -2.43 7.49
N PRO A 133 -14.15 -3.51 7.89
CA PRO A 133 -14.16 -4.76 7.14
C PRO A 133 -15.56 -5.39 7.08
N THR A 134 -15.83 -6.04 5.96
CA THR A 134 -16.92 -7.01 5.84
C THR A 134 -16.35 -8.43 5.93
N LYS A 135 -17.22 -9.45 5.90
CA LYS A 135 -16.80 -10.86 5.85
C LYS A 135 -16.55 -11.36 4.42
N GLU A 136 -16.80 -10.54 3.40
CA GLU A 136 -16.69 -10.93 2.00
C GLU A 136 -15.24 -10.82 1.52
N LEU A 137 -14.62 -11.97 1.24
CA LEU A 137 -13.29 -12.05 0.65
C LEU A 137 -13.38 -11.73 -0.84
N GLU A 138 -12.68 -10.69 -1.29
CA GLU A 138 -12.62 -10.27 -2.69
C GLU A 138 -11.46 -10.99 -3.40
N ARG A 139 -10.27 -11.01 -2.79
CA ARG A 139 -9.06 -11.59 -3.37
C ARG A 139 -8.16 -12.18 -2.30
N LEU A 140 -7.52 -13.30 -2.62
CA LEU A 140 -6.42 -13.88 -1.85
C LEU A 140 -5.17 -13.88 -2.72
N TRP A 141 -4.07 -13.39 -2.15
CA TRP A 141 -2.77 -13.35 -2.80
C TRP A 141 -1.78 -14.19 -2.02
N PHE A 142 -1.13 -15.12 -2.71
CA PHE A 142 -0.05 -15.93 -2.15
C PHE A 142 1.29 -15.50 -2.74
N PHE A 143 2.35 -15.65 -1.96
CA PHE A 143 3.70 -15.29 -2.39
C PHE A 143 4.33 -16.39 -3.25
N ASN A 144 4.93 -16.03 -4.38
CA ASN A 144 5.77 -16.91 -5.19
C ASN A 144 7.25 -16.53 -5.02
N PRO A 145 8.05 -17.35 -4.29
CA PRO A 145 9.46 -17.05 -4.03
C PRO A 145 10.31 -16.93 -5.30
N SER A 146 10.02 -17.73 -6.33
CA SER A 146 10.81 -17.75 -7.58
C SER A 146 10.72 -16.44 -8.37
N LYS A 147 9.61 -15.71 -8.22
CA LYS A 147 9.37 -14.41 -8.87
C LYS A 147 9.48 -13.23 -7.90
N ASN A 148 9.64 -13.51 -6.60
CA ASN A 148 9.62 -12.52 -5.53
C ASN A 148 8.39 -11.58 -5.62
N LYS A 149 7.21 -12.14 -5.93
CA LYS A 149 5.96 -11.41 -6.13
C LYS A 149 4.75 -12.20 -5.65
N TYR A 150 3.67 -11.47 -5.38
CA TYR A 150 2.37 -12.03 -5.04
C TYR A 150 1.53 -12.34 -6.28
N PHE A 151 0.81 -13.47 -6.25
CA PHE A 151 -0.06 -13.95 -7.31
C PHE A 151 -1.43 -14.34 -6.74
N THR A 152 -2.47 -14.29 -7.57
CA THR A 152 -3.77 -14.90 -7.28
C THR A 152 -3.88 -16.25 -7.97
N MET A 153 -4.61 -17.18 -7.36
CA MET A 153 -5.10 -18.35 -8.11
C MET A 153 -6.22 -17.86 -9.02
N LYS A 154 -6.22 -18.33 -10.27
CA LYS A 154 -7.22 -17.99 -11.27
C LYS A 154 -8.45 -18.87 -11.13
#